data_AF-A0A820S3I6-F1
#
_entry.id   AF-A0A820S3I6-F1
#
_cell.length_a   1.000
_cell.length_b   1.000
_cell.length_c   1.000
_cell.angle_alpha   90.00
_cell.angle_beta   90.00
_cell.angle_gamma   90.00
#
_symmetry.space_group_name_H-M   'P 1'
#
loop_
_entity.id
_entity.type
_entity.pdbx_description
1 polymer ?
#
loop_
_entity_poly.entity_id
_entity_poly.type
_entity_poly.pdbx_seq_one_letter_code
_entity_poly.pdbx_strand_id
1 'polypeptide(L)'
;MEWLEDNNYFYKLLNEKLRSKQRKDLKPWLSYLKIFLTGLHKLPSIQKNVWCRFHGNLDYFNKKNVTLWSFILCTTARESIEPCLDESDKCILLSIECISGKDIKSYSKYVDENEILLVPGTCLTLRAVSGEADGLYVIHLQETNSPHQLFKLPFNLSPTTIDMRVYNTREDFKSIFSKSPNVPVPSP
;
A
#
# COMPACT_ATOMS: atom_id res chain seq x y z
N MET A 1 5.17 -15.98 -20.71
CA MET A 1 6.31 -16.18 -19.79
C MET A 1 5.75 -16.93 -18.57
N GLU A 2 5.65 -18.25 -18.72
CA GLU A 2 5.19 -19.16 -17.67
C GLU A 2 6.30 -19.26 -16.63
N TRP A 3 6.04 -18.69 -15.47
CA TRP A 3 6.90 -18.83 -14.30
C TRP A 3 6.17 -19.84 -13.43
N LEU A 4 6.75 -21.02 -13.34
CA LEU A 4 6.34 -22.09 -12.43
C LEU A 4 6.17 -21.53 -11.01
N GLU A 5 5.09 -21.98 -10.40
CA GLU A 5 4.62 -21.71 -9.05
C GLU A 5 5.78 -21.79 -8.03
N ASP A 6 6.29 -20.63 -7.61
CA ASP A 6 6.94 -20.34 -6.31
C ASP A 6 7.85 -19.09 -6.34
N ASN A 7 8.23 -18.60 -7.51
CA ASN A 7 9.24 -17.55 -7.65
C ASN A 7 8.72 -16.11 -7.73
N ASN A 8 7.78 -15.70 -6.85
CA ASN A 8 7.47 -14.27 -6.69
C ASN A 8 8.50 -13.55 -5.77
N TYR A 9 9.79 -13.92 -5.90
CA TYR A 9 10.88 -13.45 -5.03
C TYR A 9 11.05 -11.93 -5.11
N PHE A 10 10.89 -11.34 -6.30
CA PHE A 10 11.02 -9.89 -6.46
C PHE A 10 9.96 -9.12 -5.68
N TYR A 11 8.68 -9.42 -5.88
CA TYR A 11 7.57 -8.76 -5.16
C TYR A 11 7.66 -9.01 -3.66
N LYS A 12 7.90 -10.27 -3.26
CA LYS A 12 8.06 -10.66 -1.85
C LYS A 12 9.21 -9.88 -1.20
N LEU A 13 10.39 -9.86 -1.82
CA LEU A 13 11.58 -9.19 -1.30
C LEU A 13 11.42 -7.68 -1.24
N LEU A 14 10.89 -7.05 -2.29
CA LEU A 14 10.64 -5.61 -2.30
C LEU A 14 9.68 -5.24 -1.17
N ASN A 15 8.56 -5.96 -1.03
CA ASN A 15 7.58 -5.70 0.01
C ASN A 15 8.12 -5.95 1.42
N GLU A 16 9.01 -6.92 1.60
CA GLU A 16 9.75 -7.12 2.84
C GLU A 16 10.62 -5.90 3.16
N LYS A 17 11.40 -5.40 2.19
CA LYS A 17 12.25 -4.21 2.41
C LYS A 17 11.44 -2.94 2.66
N LEU A 18 10.27 -2.81 2.05
CA LEU A 18 9.35 -1.70 2.29
C LEU A 18 8.75 -1.73 3.72
N ARG A 19 8.46 -2.92 4.27
CA ARG A 19 8.00 -3.09 5.67
C ARG A 19 9.12 -2.90 6.69
N SER A 20 10.37 -3.16 6.29
CA SER A 20 11.52 -3.02 7.18
C SER A 20 11.65 -1.59 7.71
N LYS A 21 11.90 -1.49 9.03
CA LYS A 21 12.27 -0.21 9.67
C LYS A 21 13.68 0.24 9.28
N GLN A 22 14.52 -0.67 8.76
CA GLN A 22 15.88 -0.37 8.31
C GLN A 22 15.87 0.28 6.93
N ARG A 23 15.66 1.60 6.88
CA ARG A 23 15.51 2.35 5.61
C ARG A 23 16.72 2.27 4.67
N LYS A 24 17.91 1.95 5.18
CA LYS A 24 19.11 1.71 4.36
C LYS A 24 18.92 0.55 3.37
N ASP A 25 18.10 -0.45 3.72
CA ASP A 25 17.85 -1.64 2.90
C ASP A 25 17.01 -1.33 1.66
N LEU A 26 16.32 -0.18 1.65
CA LEU A 26 15.52 0.28 0.53
C LEU A 26 16.35 1.02 -0.52
N LYS A 27 17.58 1.45 -0.19
CA LYS A 27 18.45 2.22 -1.11
C LYS A 27 18.63 1.56 -2.48
N PRO A 28 18.90 0.24 -2.60
CA PRO A 28 19.04 -0.41 -3.90
C PRO A 28 17.77 -0.37 -4.75
N TRP A 29 16.60 -0.19 -4.13
CA TRP A 29 15.29 -0.24 -4.77
C TRP A 29 14.80 1.12 -5.23
N LEU A 30 15.45 2.23 -4.84
CA LEU A 30 14.95 3.58 -5.09
C LEU A 30 14.77 3.89 -6.58
N SER A 31 15.72 3.47 -7.43
CA SER A 31 15.62 3.68 -8.88
C SER A 31 14.42 2.94 -9.49
N TYR A 32 14.22 1.68 -9.06
CA TYR A 32 13.06 0.89 -9.48
C TYR A 32 11.75 1.53 -9.00
N LEU A 33 11.66 1.86 -7.70
CA LEU A 33 10.50 2.49 -7.10
C LEU A 33 10.14 3.81 -7.79
N LYS A 34 11.14 4.62 -8.15
CA LYS A 34 10.93 5.86 -8.90
C LYS A 34 10.24 5.60 -10.23
N ILE A 35 10.74 4.66 -11.03
CA ILE A 35 10.15 4.34 -12.33
C ILE A 35 8.76 3.73 -12.16
N PHE A 36 8.64 2.75 -11.28
CA PHE A 36 7.40 2.01 -11.09
C PHE A 36 6.26 2.91 -10.58
N LEU A 37 6.52 3.70 -9.54
CA LEU A 37 5.53 4.65 -9.01
C LEU A 37 5.23 5.79 -10.01
N THR A 38 6.20 6.21 -10.82
CA THR A 38 5.95 7.15 -11.92
C THR A 38 4.98 6.56 -12.95
N GLY A 39 5.15 5.28 -13.31
CA GLY A 39 4.22 4.57 -14.17
C GLY A 39 2.82 4.49 -13.57
N LEU A 40 2.73 4.04 -12.32
CA LEU A 40 1.45 3.95 -11.59
C LEU A 40 0.76 5.30 -11.42
N HIS A 41 1.51 6.39 -11.28
CA HIS A 41 0.93 7.73 -11.17
C HIS A 41 0.23 8.18 -12.46
N LYS A 42 0.65 7.68 -13.63
CA LYS A 42 -0.01 7.96 -14.90
C LYS A 42 -1.33 7.20 -15.07
N LEU A 43 -1.56 6.16 -14.27
CA LEU A 43 -2.83 5.44 -14.29
C LEU A 43 -3.88 6.22 -13.47
N PRO A 44 -5.13 6.30 -13.96
CA PRO A 44 -6.20 6.89 -13.18
C PRO A 44 -6.36 6.13 -11.86
N SER A 45 -6.65 6.86 -10.78
CA SER A 45 -7.05 6.22 -9.53
C SER A 45 -8.51 5.77 -9.65
N ILE A 46 -8.81 4.61 -9.09
CA ILE A 46 -10.17 4.10 -8.96
C ILE A 46 -10.64 4.20 -7.52
N GLN A 47 -11.94 4.43 -7.36
CA GLN A 47 -12.61 4.39 -6.07
C GLN A 47 -13.60 3.24 -6.07
N LYS A 48 -13.23 2.13 -5.44
CA LYS A 48 -14.02 0.89 -5.40
C LYS A 48 -13.74 0.14 -4.11
N ASN A 49 -14.66 -0.72 -3.71
CA ASN A 49 -14.34 -1.74 -2.73
C ASN A 49 -13.43 -2.79 -3.38
N VAL A 50 -12.32 -3.11 -2.73
CA VAL A 50 -11.33 -4.08 -3.18
C VAL A 50 -11.01 -5.08 -2.09
N TRP A 51 -10.65 -6.29 -2.52
CA TRP A 51 -10.45 -7.44 -1.66
C TRP A 51 -9.02 -7.96 -1.79
N CYS A 52 -8.41 -8.34 -0.68
CA CYS A 52 -7.13 -9.04 -0.70
C CYS A 52 -6.95 -9.93 0.54
N ARG A 53 -6.26 -11.07 0.36
CA ARG A 53 -5.83 -11.89 1.48
C ARG A 53 -4.72 -11.19 2.26
N PHE A 54 -4.77 -11.31 3.58
CA PHE A 54 -3.76 -10.78 4.48
C PHE A 54 -3.04 -11.92 5.19
N HIS A 55 -1.75 -12.07 4.88
CA HIS A 55 -0.87 -13.01 5.55
C HIS A 55 -0.22 -12.32 6.76
N GLY A 56 -0.90 -12.36 7.89
CA GLY A 56 -0.44 -11.77 9.15
C GLY A 56 -1.41 -12.07 10.29
N ASN A 57 -1.15 -11.49 11.45
CA ASN A 57 -2.02 -11.64 12.61
C ASN A 57 -3.07 -10.51 12.65
N LEU A 58 -4.30 -10.84 13.06
CA LEU A 58 -5.38 -9.90 13.38
C LEU A 58 -4.91 -8.74 14.28
N ASP A 59 -3.93 -8.98 15.16
CA ASP A 59 -3.36 -7.97 16.05
C ASP A 59 -2.82 -6.74 15.31
N TYR A 60 -2.46 -6.90 14.03
CA TYR A 60 -2.06 -5.80 13.17
C TYR A 60 -3.13 -4.71 13.04
N PHE A 61 -4.41 -5.09 13.16
CA PHE A 61 -5.57 -4.21 13.04
C PHE A 61 -6.18 -3.84 14.40
N ASN A 62 -5.52 -4.13 15.53
CA ASN A 62 -5.99 -3.68 16.86
C ASN A 62 -6.03 -2.16 17.01
N LYS A 63 -5.38 -1.42 16.10
CA LYS A 63 -5.41 0.03 16.04
C LYS A 63 -6.49 0.49 15.06
N LYS A 64 -7.21 1.55 15.45
CA LYS A 64 -8.18 2.22 14.58
C LYS A 64 -7.58 2.69 13.26
N ASN A 65 -6.32 3.12 13.26
CA ASN A 65 -5.62 3.57 12.05
C ASN A 65 -4.38 2.71 11.81
N VAL A 66 -4.20 2.28 10.56
CA VAL A 66 -3.10 1.44 10.12
C VAL A 66 -2.52 1.99 8.82
N THR A 67 -1.24 1.73 8.57
CA THR A 67 -0.58 2.11 7.31
C THR A 67 0.06 0.89 6.70
N LEU A 68 -0.38 0.56 5.49
CA LEU A 68 0.18 -0.54 4.71
C LEU A 68 1.44 -0.04 4.02
N TRP A 69 2.59 -0.46 4.54
CA TRP A 69 3.89 -0.05 4.01
C TRP A 69 4.33 -0.83 2.78
N SER A 70 3.57 -1.81 2.31
CA SER A 70 3.86 -2.63 1.12
C SER A 70 2.97 -2.24 -0.05
N PHE A 71 3.35 -2.66 -1.25
CA PHE A 71 2.37 -2.81 -2.33
C PHE A 71 1.39 -3.90 -1.92
N ILE A 72 0.11 -3.65 -2.15
CA ILE A 72 -0.95 -4.62 -1.88
C ILE A 72 -1.68 -4.87 -3.18
N LEU A 73 -1.63 -6.12 -3.61
CA LEU A 73 -2.40 -6.59 -4.75
C LEU A 73 -3.79 -7.00 -4.25
N CYS A 74 -4.80 -6.39 -4.85
CA CYS A 74 -6.19 -6.61 -4.55
C CYS A 74 -6.94 -6.98 -5.83
N THR A 75 -8.18 -7.43 -5.67
CA THR A 75 -9.12 -7.65 -6.76
C THR A 75 -10.45 -6.97 -6.45
N THR A 76 -11.22 -6.62 -7.48
CA THR A 76 -12.61 -6.20 -7.30
C THR A 76 -13.59 -7.39 -7.24
N ALA A 77 -13.13 -8.61 -7.53
CA ALA A 77 -13.96 -9.81 -7.50
C ALA A 77 -13.71 -10.56 -6.17
N ARG A 78 -14.64 -10.47 -5.22
CA ARG A 78 -14.52 -11.20 -3.94
C ARG A 78 -14.43 -12.70 -4.18
N GLU A 79 -15.22 -13.18 -5.12
CA GLU A 79 -15.42 -14.60 -5.44
C GLU A 79 -14.17 -15.22 -6.09
N SER A 80 -13.26 -14.42 -6.66
CA SER A 80 -12.01 -14.93 -7.21
C SER A 80 -10.94 -15.18 -6.15
N ILE A 81 -11.19 -14.78 -4.90
CA ILE A 81 -10.31 -15.10 -3.79
C ILE A 81 -10.74 -16.47 -3.27
N GLU A 82 -9.93 -17.48 -3.56
CA GLU A 82 -10.17 -18.82 -3.07
C GLU A 82 -10.34 -18.84 -1.53
N PRO A 83 -11.13 -19.77 -0.98
CA PRO A 83 -11.17 -20.00 0.46
C PRO A 83 -9.80 -20.46 0.98
N CYS A 84 -9.57 -20.37 2.29
CA CYS A 84 -8.40 -20.98 2.89
C CYS A 84 -8.49 -22.50 2.71
N LEU A 85 -7.43 -23.14 2.24
CA LEU A 85 -7.42 -24.58 2.00
C LEU A 85 -7.24 -25.40 3.28
N ASP A 86 -6.71 -24.79 4.34
CA ASP A 86 -6.34 -25.47 5.59
C ASP A 86 -7.15 -24.96 6.79
N GLU A 87 -7.82 -25.88 7.51
CA GLU A 87 -8.64 -25.58 8.71
C GLU A 87 -7.81 -25.05 9.91
N SER A 88 -6.49 -25.22 9.89
CA SER A 88 -5.60 -24.82 11.00
C SER A 88 -5.18 -23.35 10.95
N ASP A 89 -5.26 -22.69 9.80
CA ASP A 89 -4.79 -21.32 9.61
C ASP A 89 -5.96 -20.34 9.48
N LYS A 90 -6.05 -19.42 10.44
CA LYS A 90 -7.02 -18.31 10.41
C LYS A 90 -6.85 -17.53 9.10
N CYS A 91 -7.87 -17.56 8.25
CA CYS A 91 -7.87 -16.80 7.01
C CYS A 91 -8.28 -15.36 7.29
N ILE A 92 -7.48 -14.39 6.88
CA ILE A 92 -7.83 -12.97 7.02
C ILE A 92 -8.04 -12.37 5.64
N LEU A 93 -9.25 -11.89 5.39
CA LEU A 93 -9.62 -11.16 4.19
C LEU A 93 -9.79 -9.68 4.53
N LEU A 94 -9.18 -8.80 3.74
CA LEU A 94 -9.40 -7.37 3.86
C LEU A 94 -10.46 -6.96 2.84
N SER A 95 -11.50 -6.26 3.32
CA SER A 95 -12.44 -5.50 2.50
C SER A 95 -12.05 -4.03 2.62
N ILE A 96 -11.56 -3.43 1.55
CA ILE A 96 -11.01 -2.07 1.59
C ILE A 96 -11.87 -1.17 0.69
N GLU A 97 -12.55 -0.19 1.29
CA GLU A 97 -13.10 0.95 0.57
C GLU A 97 -11.94 1.84 0.11
N CYS A 98 -11.46 1.61 -1.09
CA CYS A 98 -10.28 2.24 -1.65
C CYS A 98 -10.64 3.53 -2.40
N ILE A 99 -9.78 4.55 -2.30
CA ILE A 99 -9.87 5.82 -3.03
C ILE A 99 -8.71 6.05 -4.00
N SER A 100 -7.58 5.35 -3.84
CA SER A 100 -6.35 5.60 -4.60
C SER A 100 -5.85 4.43 -5.46
N GLY A 101 -6.63 3.36 -5.56
CA GLY A 101 -6.24 2.11 -6.20
C GLY A 101 -5.89 2.29 -7.67
N LYS A 102 -4.90 1.54 -8.15
CA LYS A 102 -4.47 1.56 -9.54
C LYS A 102 -4.93 0.30 -10.24
N ASP A 103 -5.81 0.45 -11.22
CA ASP A 103 -6.17 -0.64 -12.11
C ASP A 103 -4.95 -1.00 -12.97
N ILE A 104 -4.38 -2.16 -12.70
CA ILE A 104 -3.20 -2.68 -13.42
C ILE A 104 -3.56 -3.88 -14.30
N LYS A 105 -4.85 -4.16 -14.50
CA LYS A 105 -5.35 -5.31 -15.27
C LYS A 105 -4.67 -5.45 -16.64
N SER A 106 -4.55 -4.33 -17.37
CA SER A 106 -3.92 -4.31 -18.71
C SER A 106 -2.40 -4.52 -18.72
N TYR A 107 -1.76 -4.46 -17.55
CA TYR A 107 -0.31 -4.63 -17.35
C TYR A 107 0.02 -5.91 -16.58
N SER A 108 -1.01 -6.61 -16.10
CA SER A 108 -0.85 -7.86 -15.38
C SER A 108 -0.59 -9.02 -16.33
N LYS A 109 0.10 -10.03 -15.82
CA LYS A 109 0.22 -11.33 -16.47
C LYS A 109 -1.13 -12.08 -16.47
N TYR A 110 -1.99 -11.81 -15.48
CA TYR A 110 -3.26 -12.50 -15.25
C TYR A 110 -4.42 -11.50 -15.39
N VAL A 111 -4.82 -11.27 -16.64
CA VAL A 111 -5.82 -10.24 -16.98
C VAL A 111 -7.18 -10.52 -16.34
N ASP A 112 -7.50 -11.79 -16.07
CA ASP A 112 -8.82 -12.18 -15.54
C ASP A 112 -8.99 -11.92 -14.04
N GLU A 113 -7.91 -11.59 -13.32
CA GLU A 113 -7.94 -11.38 -11.86
C GLU A 113 -8.44 -9.99 -11.43
N ASN A 114 -8.71 -9.09 -12.39
CA ASN A 114 -9.13 -7.71 -12.13
C ASN A 114 -8.24 -7.00 -11.10
N GLU A 115 -6.93 -7.13 -11.28
CA GLU A 115 -5.93 -6.68 -10.32
C GLU A 115 -5.94 -5.16 -10.11
N ILE A 116 -6.12 -4.78 -8.85
CA ILE A 116 -5.98 -3.42 -8.35
C ILE A 116 -4.77 -3.37 -7.42
N LEU A 117 -3.89 -2.41 -7.65
CA LEU A 117 -2.70 -2.21 -6.83
C LEU A 117 -2.88 -1.00 -5.91
N LEU A 118 -2.74 -1.23 -4.59
CA LEU A 118 -2.54 -0.18 -3.61
C LEU A 118 -1.04 0.07 -3.43
N VAL A 119 -0.66 1.34 -3.36
CA VAL A 119 0.75 1.73 -3.23
C VAL A 119 1.23 1.71 -1.76
N PRO A 120 2.55 1.58 -1.52
CA PRO A 120 3.10 1.66 -0.18
C PRO A 120 2.75 3.00 0.51
N GLY A 121 2.46 2.95 1.80
CA GLY A 121 2.04 4.11 2.58
C GLY A 121 0.54 4.38 2.54
N THR A 122 -0.27 3.45 2.01
CA THR A 122 -1.74 3.54 2.04
C THR A 122 -2.23 3.56 3.49
N CYS A 123 -2.97 4.59 3.88
CA CYS A 123 -3.50 4.78 5.23
C CYS A 123 -4.95 4.28 5.29
N LEU A 124 -5.23 3.38 6.21
CA LEU A 124 -6.53 2.75 6.37
C LEU A 124 -7.06 2.98 7.79
N THR A 125 -8.37 3.17 7.90
CA THR A 125 -9.10 3.19 9.16
C THR A 125 -9.92 1.91 9.29
N LEU A 126 -9.78 1.22 10.41
CA LEU A 126 -10.61 0.08 10.77
C LEU A 126 -12.05 0.54 10.96
N ARG A 127 -12.97 -0.12 10.23
CA ARG A 127 -14.41 0.11 10.30
C ARG A 127 -15.11 -0.99 11.08
N ALA A 128 -14.82 -2.25 10.78
CA ALA A 128 -15.39 -3.39 11.46
C ALA A 128 -14.51 -4.62 11.33
N VAL A 129 -14.71 -5.59 12.23
CA VAL A 129 -14.17 -6.94 12.11
C VAL A 129 -15.35 -7.89 12.22
N SER A 130 -15.50 -8.78 11.24
CA SER A 130 -16.53 -9.81 11.22
C SER A 130 -15.88 -11.17 11.10
N GLY A 131 -16.20 -12.09 12.02
CA GLY A 131 -15.91 -13.51 11.85
C GLY A 131 -16.99 -14.12 10.96
N GLU A 132 -16.58 -14.84 9.93
CA GLU A 132 -17.43 -15.69 9.10
C GLU A 132 -17.26 -17.16 9.53
N ALA A 133 -18.02 -18.06 8.91
CA ALA A 133 -17.85 -19.50 9.11
C ALA A 133 -16.42 -19.95 8.73
N ASP A 134 -16.03 -21.14 9.20
CA ASP A 134 -14.81 -21.82 8.76
C ASP A 134 -13.49 -21.08 9.08
N GLY A 135 -13.48 -20.25 10.13
CA GLY A 135 -12.27 -19.57 10.60
C GLY A 135 -11.82 -18.39 9.73
N LEU A 136 -12.69 -17.92 8.84
CA LEU A 136 -12.47 -16.72 8.03
C LEU A 136 -12.81 -15.44 8.83
N TYR A 137 -11.87 -14.50 8.87
CA TYR A 137 -12.08 -13.17 9.42
C TYR A 137 -12.05 -12.14 8.29
N VAL A 138 -13.11 -11.34 8.19
CA VAL A 138 -13.17 -10.20 7.28
C VAL A 138 -12.93 -8.92 8.07
N ILE A 139 -11.92 -8.17 7.66
CA ILE A 139 -11.56 -6.87 8.22
C ILE A 139 -12.01 -5.80 7.25
N HIS A 140 -12.98 -4.99 7.68
CA HIS A 140 -13.51 -3.88 6.89
C HIS A 140 -12.70 -2.64 7.18
N LEU A 141 -12.08 -2.10 6.14
CA LEU A 141 -11.15 -0.99 6.18
C LEU A 141 -11.65 0.09 5.22
N GLN A 142 -11.43 1.35 5.58
CA GLN A 142 -11.63 2.47 4.67
C GLN A 142 -10.31 3.19 4.46
N GLU A 143 -9.95 3.42 3.20
CA GLU A 143 -8.81 4.23 2.86
C GLU A 143 -9.06 5.70 3.22
N THR A 144 -8.05 6.31 3.80
CA THR A 144 -8.04 7.72 4.18
C THR A 144 -6.89 8.42 3.47
N ASN A 145 -7.04 9.72 3.24
CA ASN A 145 -5.96 10.52 2.68
C ASN A 145 -4.72 10.40 3.58
N SER A 146 -3.61 9.95 2.98
CA SER A 146 -2.36 9.80 3.71
C SER A 146 -1.84 11.19 4.12
N PRO A 147 -1.48 11.41 5.40
CA PRO A 147 -0.75 12.61 5.80
C PRO A 147 0.69 12.60 5.28
N HIS A 148 1.13 11.51 4.65
CA HIS A 148 2.50 11.30 4.21
C HIS A 148 2.55 11.04 2.71
N GLN A 149 3.10 11.99 1.94
CA GLN A 149 3.52 11.70 0.57
C GLN A 149 4.80 10.87 0.61
N LEU A 150 4.69 9.57 0.30
CA LEU A 150 5.83 8.65 0.33
C LEU A 150 6.94 9.07 -0.65
N PHE A 151 6.55 9.66 -1.80
CA PHE A 151 7.45 10.25 -2.76
C PHE A 151 6.88 11.59 -3.23
N LYS A 152 7.69 12.65 -3.14
CA LYS A 152 7.43 13.86 -3.90
C LYS A 152 7.63 13.52 -5.37
N LEU A 153 6.56 13.52 -6.14
CA LEU A 153 6.64 13.26 -7.57
C LEU A 153 7.58 14.30 -8.19
N PRO A 154 8.53 13.89 -9.07
CA PRO A 154 9.45 14.83 -9.70
C PRO A 154 8.76 15.73 -10.75
N PHE A 155 7.45 15.60 -10.95
CA PHE A 155 6.71 16.32 -11.98
C PHE A 155 5.61 17.18 -11.35
N ASN A 156 5.95 18.44 -11.05
CA ASN A 156 4.97 19.49 -11.30
C ASN A 156 4.89 19.61 -12.82
N LEU A 157 3.78 19.19 -13.43
CA LEU A 157 3.54 19.38 -14.87
C LEU A 157 3.23 20.86 -15.17
N SER A 158 4.13 21.78 -14.80
CA SER A 158 4.26 23.04 -15.52
C SER A 158 5.24 22.81 -16.67
N PRO A 159 4.98 23.29 -17.90
CA PRO A 159 5.76 22.91 -19.09
C PRO A 159 7.22 23.39 -19.10
N THR A 160 7.67 24.04 -18.03
CA THR A 160 8.94 24.77 -18.02
C THR A 160 9.72 24.37 -16.79
N THR A 161 10.85 23.71 -17.03
CA THR A 161 11.91 23.35 -16.05
C THR A 161 11.78 21.97 -15.40
N ILE A 162 12.50 21.01 -15.97
CA ILE A 162 12.86 19.75 -15.28
C ILE A 162 14.04 20.08 -14.35
N ASP A 163 13.77 20.37 -13.08
CA ASP A 163 14.84 20.46 -12.07
C ASP A 163 15.09 19.06 -11.47
N MET A 164 16.14 18.39 -11.94
CA MET A 164 16.55 17.06 -11.48
C MET A 164 17.38 17.12 -10.19
N ARG A 165 16.81 17.61 -9.09
CA ARG A 165 17.43 17.46 -7.77
C ARG A 165 16.93 16.20 -7.07
N VAL A 166 17.78 15.18 -7.05
CA VAL A 166 17.63 14.02 -6.17
C VAL A 166 18.00 14.48 -4.76
N TYR A 167 17.01 14.81 -3.93
CA TYR A 167 17.21 15.07 -2.50
C TYR A 167 17.65 13.76 -1.83
N ASN A 168 18.95 13.65 -1.57
CA ASN A 168 19.60 12.39 -1.18
C ASN A 168 20.25 12.43 0.21
N THR A 169 19.82 13.31 1.13
CA THR A 169 20.41 13.39 2.47
C THR A 169 19.39 13.62 3.60
N ARG A 170 19.83 13.22 4.80
CA ARG A 170 19.15 13.14 6.11
C ARG A 170 18.52 14.45 6.62
N GLU A 171 18.84 15.60 6.01
CA GLU A 171 18.37 16.93 6.42
C GLU A 171 16.97 17.25 5.85
N ASP A 172 16.65 16.81 4.62
CA ASP A 172 15.41 17.20 3.95
C ASP A 172 14.15 16.63 4.61
N PHE A 173 14.25 15.41 5.15
CA PHE A 173 13.15 14.76 5.87
C PHE A 173 12.87 15.37 7.25
N LYS A 174 13.84 16.04 7.88
CA LYS A 174 13.62 16.73 9.16
C LYS A 174 12.91 18.08 8.97
N SER A 175 13.16 18.79 7.86
CA SER A 175 12.54 20.10 7.61
C SER A 175 11.03 20.03 7.37
N ILE A 176 10.53 18.88 6.90
CA ILE A 176 9.09 18.66 6.62
C ILE A 176 8.28 18.48 7.92
N PHE A 177 8.90 18.10 9.04
CA PHE A 177 8.22 17.84 10.31
C PHE A 177 8.63 18.74 11.48
N SER A 178 9.40 19.81 11.25
CA SER A 178 9.85 20.73 12.31
C SER A 178 9.04 22.01 12.48
N LYS A 179 7.82 22.09 11.94
CA LYS A 179 6.89 23.19 12.26
C LYS A 179 5.55 22.67 12.75
N SER A 180 5.52 22.21 14.00
CA SER A 180 4.30 22.31 14.80
C SER A 180 4.04 23.80 15.05
N PRO A 181 2.84 24.34 14.76
CA PRO A 181 2.47 25.65 15.27
C PRO A 181 2.37 25.58 16.79
N ASN A 182 3.04 26.52 17.48
CA ASN A 182 2.84 26.79 18.91
C ASN A 182 1.34 27.01 19.16
N VAL A 183 0.68 26.04 19.79
CA VAL A 183 -0.63 26.27 20.41
C VAL A 183 -0.36 26.64 21.86
N PRO A 184 -0.83 27.81 22.35
CA PRO A 184 -0.62 28.21 23.74
C PRO A 184 -1.43 27.31 24.67
N VAL A 185 -0.78 26.85 25.75
CA VAL A 185 -1.45 26.22 26.89
C VAL A 185 -2.17 27.32 27.67
N PRO A 186 -3.48 27.21 27.95
CA PRO A 186 -4.12 28.09 28.92
C PRO A 186 -4.02 27.49 30.33
N SER A 187 -3.38 28.25 31.23
CA SER A 187 -3.53 28.16 32.69
C SER A 187 -4.58 29.22 33.12
N PRO A 188 -5.27 29.09 34.27
CA PRO A 188 -4.71 28.78 35.59
C PRO A 188 -5.14 27.42 36.16
#